data_AF-A0A8T3WIB3-F1
#
_entry.id   AF-A0A8T3WIB3-F1
#
_cell.length_a   1.000
_cell.length_b   1.000
_cell.length_c   1.000
_cell.angle_alpha   90.00
_cell.angle_beta   90.00
_cell.angle_gamma   90.00
#
_symmetry.space_group_name_H-M   'P 1'
#
loop_
_entity.id
_entity.type
_entity.pdbx_description
1 polymer ?
#
loop_
_entity_poly.entity_id
_entity_poly.type
_entity_poly.pdbx_seq_one_letter_code
_entity_poly.pdbx_strand_id
1 'polypeptide(L)' 'MDLSEFSKKRILVVGDIMLDKHIHGTVSRISPEAPVPILKAEKEAYIPGAAANVANNIS' A
#
# COMPACT_ATOMS: atom_id res chain seq x y z
N MET A 1 -14.71 -5.47 25.16
CA MET A 1 -14.12 -4.15 24.88
C MET A 1 -14.76 -3.68 23.60
N ASP A 2 -15.57 -2.62 23.65
CA ASP A 2 -16.31 -2.14 22.48
C ASP A 2 -15.40 -1.27 21.61
N LEU A 3 -15.16 -1.70 20.38
CA LEU A 3 -14.31 -0.99 19.40
C LEU A 3 -14.96 0.30 18.90
N SER A 4 -16.28 0.46 19.05
CA SER A 4 -17.02 1.65 18.62
C SER A 4 -16.59 2.93 19.34
N GLU A 5 -16.05 2.80 20.56
CA GLU A 5 -15.62 3.93 21.40
C GLU A 5 -14.32 4.59 20.92
N PHE A 6 -13.55 3.96 20.03
CA PHE A 6 -12.33 4.55 19.45
C PHE A 6 -12.63 5.68 18.47
N SER A 7 -13.76 5.63 17.75
CA SER A 7 -14.19 6.67 16.80
C SER A 7 -14.35 8.06 17.44
N LYS A 8 -14.57 8.13 18.75
CA LYS A 8 -14.76 9.39 19.51
C LYS A 8 -13.47 9.90 20.15
N LYS A 9 -12.35 9.20 19.99
CA LYS A 9 -11.06 9.58 20.61
C LYS A 9 -10.24 10.40 19.62
N ARG A 10 -9.51 11.39 20.13
CA ARG A 10 -8.51 12.13 19.37
C ARG A 10 -7.18 11.41 19.50
N ILE A 11 -6.67 10.89 18.39
CA ILE A 11 -5.43 10.12 18.36
C ILE A 11 -4.40 10.89 17.53
N LEU A 12 -3.21 11.09 18.09
CA LEU A 12 -2.06 11.67 17.39
C LEU A 12 -1.17 10.53 16.88
N VAL A 13 -0.98 10.46 15.56
CA VAL A 13 -0.05 9.51 14.93
C VAL A 13 1.24 10.26 14.59
N VAL A 14 2.38 9.77 15.07
CA VAL A 14 3.71 10.31 14.77
C VAL A 14 4.58 9.20 14.20
N GLY A 15 5.16 9.44 13.03
CA GLY A 15 6.02 8.50 12.34
C GLY A 15 6.14 8.85 10.87
N ASP A 16 6.92 8.06 10.14
CA ASP A 16 7.12 8.25 8.71
C ASP A 16 5.88 7.85 7.91
N ILE A 17 5.65 8.57 6.82
CA ILE A 17 4.60 8.25 5.85
C ILE A 17 5.22 7.66 4.59
N MET A 18 4.53 6.70 3.99
CA MET A 18 4.91 6.15 2.69
C MET A 18 3.67 5.88 1.84
N LEU A 19 3.87 5.67 0.54
CA LEU A 19 2.82 5.32 -0.40
C LEU A 19 3.13 3.94 -0.97
N ASP A 20 2.23 2.99 -0.72
CA ASP A 20 2.34 1.65 -1.25
C ASP A 20 1.72 1.64 -2.65
N LYS A 21 2.57 1.53 -3.66
CA LYS A 21 2.17 1.42 -5.07
C LYS A 21 2.17 -0.04 -5.50
N HIS A 22 0.99 -0.57 -5.81
CA HIS A 22 0.82 -1.93 -6.30
C HIS A 22 0.63 -1.91 -7.81
N ILE A 23 1.53 -2.58 -8.55
CA ILE A 23 1.43 -2.75 -10.01
C ILE A 23 0.99 -4.18 -10.29
N HIS A 24 -0.16 -4.32 -10.94
CA HIS A 24 -0.71 -5.60 -11.38
C HIS A 24 -0.62 -5.70 -12.90
N GLY A 25 -0.32 -6.89 -13.39
CA GLY A 25 -0.15 -7.14 -14.80
C GLY A 25 0.22 -8.58 -15.07
N THR A 26 0.56 -8.87 -16.33
CA THR A 26 0.88 -10.22 -16.79
C THR A 26 2.35 -10.36 -17.16
N VAL A 27 2.94 -11.53 -16.91
CA VAL A 27 4.29 -11.90 -17.35
C VAL A 27 4.15 -13.01 -18.38
N SER A 28 4.63 -12.76 -19.60
CA SER A 28 4.56 -13.74 -20.70
C SER A 28 5.93 -14.17 -21.23
N ARG A 29 7.02 -13.50 -20.81
CA ARG A 29 8.38 -13.81 -21.26
C ARG A 29 9.46 -13.36 -20.28
N ILE A 30 10.67 -13.89 -20.48
CA ILE A 30 11.91 -13.45 -19.83
C ILE A 30 12.60 -12.40 -20.70
N SER A 31 13.33 -11.47 -20.07
CA SER A 31 14.12 -10.46 -20.77
C SER A 31 15.29 -11.11 -21.53
N PRO A 32 15.58 -10.71 -22.78
CA PRO A 32 16.78 -11.14 -23.48
C PRO A 32 18.07 -10.59 -22.83
N GLU A 33 17.97 -9.49 -22.09
CA GLU A 33 19.13 -8.73 -21.58
C GLU A 33 19.62 -9.20 -20.21
N ALA A 34 18.78 -9.94 -19.48
CA ALA A 34 19.09 -10.54 -18.19
C ALA A 34 18.04 -11.61 -17.85
N PRO A 35 18.37 -12.63 -17.02
CA PRO A 35 17.43 -13.69 -16.63
C PRO A 35 16.37 -13.20 -15.61
N VAL A 36 15.59 -12.19 -15.99
CA VAL A 36 14.52 -11.57 -15.19
C VAL A 36 13.21 -11.51 -15.98
N PRO A 37 12.04 -11.69 -15.34
CA PRO A 37 10.75 -11.58 -16.00
C PRO A 37 10.42 -10.14 -16.39
N ILE A 38 9.68 -9.96 -17.49
CA ILE A 38 9.14 -8.65 -17.88
C ILE A 38 7.66 -8.62 -17.51
N LEU A 39 7.30 -7.75 -16.56
CA LEU A 39 5.90 -7.48 -16.21
C LEU A 39 5.30 -6.46 -17.19
N LYS A 40 4.23 -6.85 -17.89
CA LYS A 40 3.37 -5.92 -18.62
C LYS A 40 2.36 -5.34 -17.64
N ALA A 41 2.60 -4.12 -17.16
CA ALA A 41 1.71 -3.43 -16.24
C ALA A 41 0.34 -3.15 -16.89
N GLU A 42 -0.74 -3.45 -16.18
CA GLU A 42 -2.13 -3.30 -16.64
C GLU A 42 -2.96 -2.45 -15.69
N LYS A 43 -2.69 -2.53 -14.38
CA LYS A 43 -3.40 -1.77 -13.36
C LYS A 43 -2.45 -1.33 -12.26
N GLU A 44 -2.71 -0.14 -11.73
CA GLU A 44 -2.04 0.38 -10.54
C GLU A 44 -3.04 0.64 -9.42
N ALA A 45 -2.62 0.41 -8.19
CA ALA A 45 -3.35 0.81 -6.99
C ALA A 45 -2.39 1.52 -6.03
N TYR A 46 -2.93 2.52 -5.32
CA TYR A 46 -2.19 3.38 -4.42
C TYR A 46 -2.85 3.30 -3.05
N ILE A 47 -2.07 2.94 -2.04
CA ILE A 47 -2.56 2.74 -0.68
C ILE A 47 -1.66 3.53 0.27
N PRO A 48 -2.20 4.26 1.26
CA PRO A 48 -1.39 4.86 2.31
C PRO A 48 -0.59 3.77 3.04
N GLY A 49 0.71 3.98 3.22
CA GLY A 49 1.60 3.09 3.95
C GLY A 49 2.11 3.72 5.24
N ALA A 50 2.79 2.92 6.06
CA ALA A 50 3.38 3.34 7.34
C ALA A 50 2.39 4.11 8.24
N ALA A 51 2.79 5.26 8.79
CA ALA A 51 1.95 6.08 9.68
C ALA A 51 0.66 6.55 8.98
N ALA A 52 0.67 6.68 7.65
CA ALA A 52 -0.52 7.05 6.88
C ALA A 52 -1.57 5.93 6.88
N ASN A 53 -1.16 4.65 6.79
CA ASN A 53 -2.08 3.52 6.92
C ASN A 53 -2.68 3.45 8.34
N VAL A 54 -1.85 3.69 9.36
CA VAL A 54 -2.30 3.70 10.76
C VAL A 54 -3.36 4.77 10.96
N ALA A 55 -3.10 6.00 10.50
CA ALA A 55 -4.06 7.10 10.56
C ALA A 55 -5.36 6.77 9.82
N ASN A 56 -5.29 6.11 8.65
CA ASN A 56 -6.46 5.74 7.84
C ASN A 56 -7.34 4.64 8.48
N ASN A 57 -6.78 3.79 9.35
CA ASN A 57 -7.56 2.73 10.02
C ASN A 57 -8.23 3.19 11.31
N ILE A 58 -7.73 4.27 11.92
CA ILE A 58 -8.21 4.77 13.23
C ILE A 58 -8.98 6.09 13.12
N SER A 59 -9.16 6.59 11.89
CA SER A 59 -9.96 7.77 11.55
C SER A 59 -11.47 7.54 11.68
#